data_AF-A0A1V4WVV2-F1
#
_entry.id   AF-A0A1V4WVV2-F1
#
_cell.length_a   1.000
_cell.length_b   1.000
_cell.length_c   1.000
_cell.angle_alpha   90.00
_cell.angle_beta   90.00
_cell.angle_gamma   90.00
#
_symmetry.space_group_name_H-M   'P 1'
#
loop_
_entity.id
_entity.type
_entity.pdbx_description
1 polymer ?
#
loop_
_entity_poly.entity_id
_entity_poly.type
_entity_poly.pdbx_seq_one_letter_code
_entity_poly.pdbx_strand_id
1 'polypeptide(L)'
;MREERGEEGYPETEMCVRCGGSCCRLQPGHCLPSEFGSAEAVRAAVVSGKYTIVLLFDEHIMARVVRPHYKDPDTRTGCVFLREDGCELPFSERPYGCRMLKPKDQEDGHCEPQGASIEEAGHMWEESGYLPPIWSSIIPVK
;
A
#
# COMPACT_ATOMS: atom_id res chain seq x y z
N MET A 1 16.23 -9.16 16.44
CA MET A 1 15.67 -10.30 15.67
C MET A 1 14.36 -9.81 15.11
N ARG A 2 14.25 -9.58 13.79
CA ARG A 2 12.95 -9.32 13.17
C ARG A 2 12.23 -10.66 13.14
N GLU A 3 11.11 -10.79 13.86
CA GLU A 3 10.20 -11.91 13.65
C GLU A 3 9.74 -11.83 12.19
N GLU A 4 10.15 -12.81 11.37
CA GLU A 4 9.64 -13.01 10.02
C GLU A 4 8.18 -13.49 10.14
N ARG A 5 7.25 -12.57 10.43
CA ARG A 5 5.84 -12.83 10.16
C ARG A 5 5.70 -12.82 8.65
N GLY A 6 5.19 -13.92 8.10
CA GLY A 6 4.90 -14.05 6.67
C GLY A 6 3.94 -12.96 6.18
N GLU A 7 3.63 -12.97 4.88
CA GLU A 7 2.78 -11.97 4.23
C GLU A 7 1.42 -11.75 4.92
N GLU A 8 0.97 -12.62 5.84
CA GLU A 8 -0.29 -12.55 6.59
C GLU A 8 -0.46 -11.28 7.46
N GLY A 9 0.62 -10.73 8.02
CA GLY A 9 0.62 -9.46 8.77
C GLY A 9 0.14 -9.53 10.23
N TYR A 10 -0.30 -8.39 10.77
CA TYR A 10 -0.77 -8.20 12.15
C TYR A 10 -2.30 -8.04 12.15
N PRO A 11 -3.07 -9.06 12.60
CA PRO A 11 -4.52 -9.01 12.55
C PRO A 11 -5.08 -7.87 13.39
N GLU A 12 -6.33 -7.51 13.09
CA GLU A 12 -7.04 -6.46 13.82
C GLU A 12 -7.15 -6.79 15.31
N THR A 13 -6.90 -5.78 16.14
CA THR A 13 -7.07 -5.84 17.59
C THR A 13 -8.18 -4.90 18.03
N GLU A 14 -8.56 -4.93 19.31
CA GLU A 14 -9.50 -3.95 19.88
C GLU A 14 -9.04 -2.50 19.64
N MET A 15 -7.73 -2.26 19.57
CA MET A 15 -7.18 -0.94 19.25
C MET A 15 -7.59 -0.48 17.85
N CYS A 16 -7.63 -1.38 16.86
CA CYS A 16 -8.05 -1.05 15.50
C CYS A 16 -9.52 -0.61 15.46
N VAL A 17 -10.39 -1.26 16.23
CA VAL A 17 -11.81 -0.89 16.36
C VAL A 17 -11.93 0.50 16.98
N ARG A 18 -11.20 0.78 18.06
CA ARG A 18 -11.21 2.11 18.72
C ARG A 18 -10.63 3.21 17.83
N CYS A 19 -9.58 2.92 17.06
CA CYS A 19 -8.90 3.93 16.24
C CYS A 19 -9.69 4.32 14.97
N GLY A 20 -10.62 3.47 14.53
CA GLY A 20 -11.54 3.74 13.42
C GLY A 20 -10.85 4.12 12.11
N GLY A 21 -9.67 3.53 11.83
CA GLY A 21 -8.92 3.79 10.60
C GLY A 21 -8.15 5.11 10.59
N SER A 22 -7.68 5.60 11.73
CA SER A 22 -6.83 6.81 11.81
C SER A 22 -5.63 6.78 10.83
N CYS A 23 -5.04 5.61 10.57
CA CYS A 23 -4.02 5.44 9.53
C CYS A 23 -4.54 5.78 8.12
N CYS A 24 -5.72 5.27 7.77
CA CYS A 24 -6.39 5.48 6.49
C CYS A 24 -6.92 6.91 6.30
N ARG A 25 -7.10 7.70 7.38
CA ARG A 25 -7.42 9.12 7.28
C ARG A 25 -6.25 9.94 6.76
N LEU A 26 -5.03 9.54 7.12
CA LEU A 26 -3.80 10.18 6.66
C LEU A 26 -3.49 9.75 5.22
N GLN A 27 -3.20 8.46 5.02
CA GLN A 27 -2.87 7.94 3.71
C GLN A 27 -3.22 6.45 3.57
N PRO A 28 -3.56 5.99 2.35
CA PRO A 28 -3.71 4.57 2.05
C PRO A 28 -2.36 3.85 2.13
N GLY A 29 -2.37 2.62 2.65
CA GLY A 29 -1.21 1.73 2.67
C GLY A 29 -0.81 1.26 1.27
N HIS A 30 0.42 0.80 1.11
CA HIS A 30 0.93 0.33 -0.18
C HIS A 30 0.62 -1.15 -0.40
N CYS A 31 0.54 -1.54 -1.67
CA CYS A 31 0.42 -2.92 -2.10
C CYS A 31 1.76 -3.51 -2.54
N LEU A 32 1.86 -4.84 -2.52
CA LEU A 32 2.91 -5.62 -3.16
C LEU A 32 2.43 -6.24 -4.48
N PRO A 33 3.35 -6.60 -5.40
CA PRO A 33 2.98 -7.28 -6.65
C PRO A 33 2.26 -8.61 -6.43
N SER A 34 2.62 -9.35 -5.38
CA SER A 34 2.00 -10.64 -5.02
C SER A 34 0.48 -10.53 -4.79
N GLU A 35 -0.03 -9.33 -4.49
CA GLU A 35 -1.46 -9.09 -4.23
C GLU A 35 -2.32 -8.98 -5.51
N PHE A 36 -1.70 -8.90 -6.70
CA PHE A 36 -2.43 -8.77 -7.99
C PHE A 36 -2.26 -9.96 -8.93
N GLY A 37 -1.11 -10.65 -8.85
CA GLY A 37 -0.82 -11.85 -9.66
C GLY A 37 -0.63 -11.64 -11.16
N SER A 38 -0.89 -10.44 -11.71
CA SER A 38 -0.63 -10.10 -13.12
C SER A 38 -0.65 -8.58 -13.38
N ALA A 39 -0.02 -8.14 -14.47
CA ALA A 39 -0.07 -6.75 -14.93
C ALA A 39 -1.49 -6.33 -15.36
N GLU A 40 -2.26 -7.25 -15.93
CA GLU A 40 -3.65 -7.04 -16.33
C GLU A 40 -4.55 -6.77 -15.11
N ALA A 41 -4.35 -7.51 -14.01
CA ALA A 41 -5.07 -7.28 -12.77
C ALA A 41 -4.75 -5.90 -12.17
N VAL A 42 -3.47 -5.49 -12.19
CA VAL A 42 -3.06 -4.14 -11.76
C VAL A 42 -3.76 -3.09 -12.62
N ARG A 43 -3.75 -3.25 -13.95
CA ARG A 43 -4.41 -2.32 -14.87
C ARG A 43 -5.91 -2.24 -14.59
N ALA A 44 -6.58 -3.37 -14.40
CA ALA A 44 -8.01 -3.41 -14.10
C ALA A 44 -8.32 -2.70 -12.78
N ALA A 45 -7.51 -2.91 -11.74
CA ALA A 45 -7.67 -2.26 -10.44
C ALA A 45 -7.50 -0.74 -10.52
N VAL A 46 -6.51 -0.25 -11.25
CA VAL A 46 -6.30 1.20 -11.46
C VAL A 46 -7.44 1.81 -12.28
N VAL A 47 -7.84 1.17 -13.38
CA VAL A 47 -8.96 1.64 -14.22
C VAL A 47 -10.29 1.67 -13.47
N SER A 48 -10.48 0.79 -12.48
CA SER A 48 -11.68 0.80 -11.64
C SER A 48 -11.80 2.04 -10.74
N GLY A 49 -10.72 2.82 -10.59
CA GLY A 49 -10.65 3.97 -9.68
C GLY A 49 -10.45 3.60 -8.21
N LYS A 50 -10.40 2.31 -7.86
CA LYS A 50 -10.18 1.84 -6.48
C LYS A 50 -8.72 1.90 -6.06
N TYR A 51 -7.79 1.84 -7.02
CA TYR A 51 -6.35 1.88 -6.80
C TYR A 51 -5.70 2.96 -7.66
N THR A 52 -4.53 3.40 -7.25
CA THR A 52 -3.71 4.36 -7.98
C THR A 52 -2.24 3.95 -7.94
N ILE A 53 -1.47 4.46 -8.90
CA ILE A 53 -0.02 4.30 -8.94
C ILE A 53 0.60 5.59 -8.45
N VAL A 54 1.36 5.52 -7.36
CA VAL A 54 2.15 6.64 -6.89
C VAL A 54 3.57 6.55 -7.45
N LEU A 55 4.11 7.71 -7.77
CA LEU A 55 5.50 7.86 -8.17
C LEU A 55 6.33 8.27 -6.96
N LEU A 56 7.38 7.52 -6.68
CA LEU A 56 8.36 7.80 -5.64
C LEU A 56 9.61 8.30 -6.36
N PHE A 57 9.86 9.60 -6.23
CA PHE A 57 10.97 10.29 -6.86
C PHE A 57 11.81 10.99 -5.80
N ASP A 58 13.03 10.52 -5.61
CA ASP A 58 14.11 11.24 -4.94
C ASP A 58 15.47 10.93 -5.62
N GLU A 59 16.57 11.39 -5.03
CA GLU A 59 17.92 11.20 -5.58
C GLU A 59 18.37 9.72 -5.68
N HIS A 60 17.64 8.81 -5.03
CA HIS A 60 17.95 7.38 -4.91
C HIS A 60 16.82 6.47 -5.38
N ILE A 61 15.58 6.98 -5.47
CA ILE A 61 14.38 6.20 -5.76
C ILE A 61 13.66 6.78 -6.97
N MET A 62 13.45 5.92 -7.97
CA MET A 62 12.68 6.22 -9.18
C MET A 62 11.63 5.14 -9.42
N ALA A 63 10.83 4.85 -8.39
CA ALA A 63 9.96 3.69 -8.34
C ALA A 63 8.48 4.03 -8.48
N ARG A 64 7.68 3.02 -8.85
CA ARG A 64 6.22 3.09 -8.87
C ARG A 64 5.66 2.10 -7.87
N VAL A 65 4.63 2.52 -7.12
CA VAL A 65 3.97 1.65 -6.15
C VAL A 65 2.46 1.76 -6.32
N VAL A 66 1.77 0.62 -6.28
CA VAL A 66 0.30 0.58 -6.24
C VAL A 66 -0.18 0.78 -4.81
N ARG A 67 -1.25 1.54 -4.63
CA ARG A 67 -1.98 1.66 -3.37
C ARG A 67 -3.47 1.89 -3.64
N PRO A 68 -4.36 1.71 -2.66
CA PRO A 68 -5.71 2.22 -2.76
C PRO A 68 -5.74 3.69 -3.14
N HIS A 69 -6.79 4.09 -3.84
CA HIS A 69 -6.97 5.47 -4.24
C HIS A 69 -7.16 6.38 -3.01
N TYR A 70 -6.69 7.62 -3.15
CA TYR A 70 -6.96 8.66 -2.18
C TYR A 70 -8.43 9.05 -2.18
N LYS A 71 -8.97 9.37 -1.00
CA LYS A 71 -10.33 9.92 -0.87
C LYS A 71 -10.36 11.37 -1.39
N ASP A 72 -9.30 12.12 -1.13
CA ASP A 72 -9.01 13.41 -1.74
C ASP A 72 -7.71 13.30 -2.57
N PRO A 73 -7.82 13.16 -3.90
CA PRO A 73 -6.68 13.00 -4.79
C PRO A 73 -5.75 14.23 -4.86
N ASP A 74 -6.30 15.43 -4.70
CA ASP A 74 -5.55 16.69 -4.87
C ASP A 74 -4.60 16.89 -3.69
N THR A 75 -5.08 16.60 -2.48
CA THR A 75 -4.27 16.68 -1.26
C THR A 75 -3.54 15.37 -0.94
N ARG A 76 -3.82 14.30 -1.69
CA ARG A 76 -3.31 12.93 -1.42
C ARG A 76 -3.60 12.49 0.01
N THR A 77 -4.81 12.78 0.49
CA THR A 77 -5.24 12.40 1.84
C THR A 77 -6.44 11.45 1.81
N GLY A 78 -6.53 10.64 2.87
CA GLY A 78 -7.59 9.68 3.05
C GLY A 78 -7.49 8.46 2.11
N CYS A 79 -8.13 7.37 2.48
CA CYS A 79 -8.25 6.15 1.69
C CYS A 79 -9.69 5.99 1.18
N VAL A 80 -9.86 5.59 -0.08
CA VAL A 80 -11.19 5.33 -0.67
C VAL A 80 -11.96 4.22 0.06
N PHE A 81 -11.23 3.27 0.66
CA PHE A 81 -11.81 2.15 1.42
C PHE A 81 -12.21 2.52 2.86
N LEU A 82 -11.94 3.75 3.33
CA LEU A 82 -12.31 4.18 4.68
C LEU A 82 -13.79 4.58 4.76
N ARG A 83 -14.52 3.92 5.67
CA ARG A 83 -15.89 4.20 6.11
C ARG A 83 -15.90 4.81 7.51
N GLU A 84 -17.08 5.14 8.02
CA GLU A 84 -17.24 5.73 9.36
C GLU A 84 -16.85 4.74 10.47
N ASP A 85 -17.09 3.44 10.25
CA ASP A 85 -16.85 2.34 11.18
C ASP A 85 -15.51 1.60 10.95
N GLY A 86 -14.72 2.00 9.94
CA GLY A 86 -13.41 1.42 9.67
C GLY A 86 -13.15 1.17 8.19
N CYS A 87 -12.24 0.23 7.90
CA CYS A 87 -11.92 -0.14 6.53
C CYS A 87 -13.00 -1.07 5.97
N GLU A 88 -13.52 -0.81 4.77
CA GLU A 88 -14.51 -1.68 4.13
C GLU A 88 -13.93 -3.02 3.66
N LEU A 89 -12.60 -3.13 3.55
CA LEU A 89 -11.94 -4.37 3.16
C LEU A 89 -11.79 -5.31 4.37
N PRO A 90 -12.11 -6.60 4.21
CA PRO A 90 -11.76 -7.61 5.21
C PRO A 90 -10.24 -7.67 5.36
N PHE A 91 -9.74 -8.03 6.56
CA PHE A 91 -8.31 -7.94 6.88
C PHE A 91 -7.40 -8.58 5.83
N SER A 92 -7.74 -9.77 5.33
CA SER A 92 -6.98 -10.52 4.33
C SER A 92 -6.88 -9.84 2.95
N GLU A 93 -7.81 -8.95 2.61
CA GLU A 93 -7.82 -8.22 1.34
C GLU A 93 -7.20 -6.81 1.48
N ARG A 94 -6.83 -6.42 2.70
CA ARG A 94 -6.19 -5.13 2.90
C ARG A 94 -4.80 -5.13 2.27
N PRO A 95 -4.37 -3.99 1.68
CA PRO A 95 -3.02 -3.84 1.16
C PRO A 95 -1.98 -4.27 2.18
N TYR A 96 -0.87 -4.84 1.72
CA TYR A 96 0.25 -5.26 2.55
C TYR A 96 0.64 -4.21 3.60
N GLY A 97 0.83 -2.94 3.19
CA GLY A 97 1.21 -1.87 4.11
C GLY A 97 0.17 -1.58 5.20
N CYS A 98 -1.11 -1.93 4.98
CA CYS A 98 -2.14 -1.87 6.02
C CYS A 98 -2.05 -3.07 6.98
N ARG A 99 -1.80 -4.28 6.45
CA ARG A 99 -1.67 -5.50 7.25
C ARG A 99 -0.40 -5.50 8.10
N MET A 100 0.64 -4.78 7.68
CA MET A 100 1.91 -4.69 8.40
C MET A 100 1.98 -3.57 9.45
N LEU A 101 0.86 -2.92 9.79
CA LEU A 101 0.82 -1.97 10.88
C LEU A 101 0.62 -2.70 12.22
N LYS A 102 1.67 -2.75 13.04
CA LYS A 102 1.60 -3.29 14.40
C LYS A 102 1.13 -2.21 15.37
N PRO A 103 -0.02 -2.37 16.05
CA PRO A 103 -0.39 -1.46 17.14
C PRO A 103 0.68 -1.46 18.25
N LYS A 104 1.00 -0.29 18.79
CA LYS A 104 1.88 -0.18 19.96
C LYS A 104 1.07 -0.41 21.25
N ASP A 105 1.73 -0.94 22.28
CA ASP A 105 1.09 -1.30 23.55
C ASP A 105 0.66 -0.09 24.41
N GLN A 106 1.06 1.13 24.04
CA GLN A 106 0.70 2.37 24.75
C GLN A 106 -0.63 2.93 24.21
N GLU A 107 -1.52 3.39 25.11
CA GLU A 107 -2.90 3.84 24.82
C GLU A 107 -2.98 4.99 23.79
N ASP A 108 -1.92 5.76 23.67
CA ASP A 108 -1.71 6.93 22.84
C ASP A 108 -0.82 6.65 21.60
N GLY A 109 -0.44 5.38 21.42
CA GLY A 109 0.55 4.94 20.44
C GLY A 109 0.01 4.78 19.00
N HIS A 110 0.56 5.57 18.07
CA HIS A 110 0.48 5.29 16.64
C HIS A 110 0.97 3.87 16.30
N CYS A 111 0.37 3.23 15.29
CA CYS A 111 0.85 1.94 14.79
C CYS A 111 2.29 2.06 14.25
N GLU A 112 3.09 1.03 14.45
CA GLU A 112 4.44 0.91 13.90
C GLU A 112 4.42 0.12 12.59
N PRO A 113 4.89 0.69 11.47
CA PRO A 113 5.08 -0.06 10.23
C PRO A 113 6.10 -1.18 10.42
N GLN A 114 5.77 -2.37 9.94
CA GLN A 114 6.64 -3.54 9.92
C GLN A 114 6.79 -4.05 8.49
N GLY A 115 7.67 -5.03 8.28
CA GLY A 115 7.84 -5.66 6.97
C GLY A 115 8.54 -4.76 5.95
N ALA A 116 8.20 -4.98 4.68
CA ALA A 116 8.72 -4.22 3.56
C ALA A 116 8.30 -2.75 3.65
N SER A 117 9.29 -1.88 3.58
CA SER A 117 9.14 -0.46 3.36
C SER A 117 8.52 -0.18 1.99
N ILE A 118 8.05 1.05 1.81
CA ILE A 118 7.52 1.49 0.53
C ILE A 118 8.59 1.49 -0.58
N GLU A 119 9.86 1.70 -0.21
CA GLU A 119 11.00 1.68 -1.13
C GLU A 119 11.27 0.25 -1.62
N GLU A 120 11.32 -0.71 -0.70
CA GLU A 120 11.42 -2.14 -1.01
C GLU A 120 10.23 -2.62 -1.86
N ALA A 121 9.01 -2.16 -1.55
CA ALA A 121 7.84 -2.43 -2.40
C ALA A 121 8.03 -1.88 -3.82
N GLY A 122 8.62 -0.69 -3.97
CA GLY A 122 8.97 -0.11 -5.27
C GLY A 122 9.88 -1.01 -6.10
N HIS A 123 10.94 -1.54 -5.48
CA HIS A 123 11.84 -2.50 -6.14
C HIS A 123 11.12 -3.80 -6.52
N MET A 124 10.28 -4.34 -5.63
CA MET A 124 9.47 -5.52 -5.94
C MET A 124 8.56 -5.28 -7.15
N TRP A 125 7.94 -4.09 -7.26
CA TRP A 125 7.12 -3.70 -8.41
C TRP A 125 7.91 -3.68 -9.72
N GLU A 126 9.14 -3.17 -9.71
CA GLU A 126 10.03 -3.17 -10.87
C GLU A 126 10.42 -4.60 -11.28
N GLU A 127 10.82 -5.43 -10.32
CA GLU A 127 11.24 -6.82 -10.53
C GLU A 127 10.10 -7.71 -11.02
N SER A 128 8.86 -7.44 -10.58
CA SER A 128 7.67 -8.19 -10.99
C SER A 128 7.37 -8.11 -12.49
N GLY A 129 7.86 -7.08 -13.18
CA GLY A 129 7.50 -6.76 -14.56
C GLY A 129 6.08 -6.20 -14.74
N TYR A 130 5.28 -6.08 -13.67
CA TYR A 130 3.93 -5.50 -13.76
C TYR A 130 3.97 -3.99 -13.86
N LEU A 131 4.92 -3.37 -13.17
CA LEU A 131 5.24 -1.95 -13.25
C LEU A 131 6.74 -1.81 -13.53
N PRO A 132 7.18 -2.06 -14.77
CA PRO A 132 8.61 -2.06 -15.10
C PRO A 132 9.22 -0.67 -14.87
N PRO A 133 10.55 -0.55 -14.69
CA PRO A 133 11.20 0.70 -14.34
C PRO A 133 10.83 1.87 -15.26
N ILE A 134 10.83 3.09 -14.74
CA ILE A 134 10.39 4.28 -15.48
C ILE A 134 11.21 4.49 -16.76
N TRP A 135 12.50 4.15 -16.73
CA TRP A 135 13.43 4.27 -17.86
C TRP A 135 13.38 3.08 -18.84
N SER A 136 12.72 1.97 -18.49
CA SER A 136 12.61 0.80 -19.39
C SER A 136 11.68 1.05 -20.58
N SER A 137 10.88 2.13 -20.55
CA SER A 137 9.96 2.52 -21.63
C SER A 137 10.62 3.34 -22.75
N ILE A 138 11.94 3.30 -22.91
CA ILE A 138 12.59 3.81 -24.13
C ILE A 138 12.18 2.86 -25.27
N ILE A 139 11.09 3.22 -25.95
CA ILE A 139 10.79 2.68 -27.27
C ILE A 139 12.01 3.00 -28.13
N PRO A 140 12.69 2.01 -28.74
CA PRO A 140 13.71 2.33 -29.72
C PRO A 140 13.05 3.16 -30.82
N VAL A 141 13.44 4.43 -30.91
CA VAL A 141 13.09 5.29 -32.03
C VAL A 141 13.71 4.62 -33.25
N LYS A 142 12.87 4.05 -34.11
CA LYS A 142 13.29 3.53 -35.41
C LYS A 142 13.79 4.67 -36.29
#